data_AF-A0A8H5BVM9-F1
#
_entry.id   AF-A0A8H5BVM9-F1
#
_cell.length_a   1.000
_cell.length_b   1.000
_cell.length_c   1.000
_cell.angle_alpha   90.00
_cell.angle_beta   90.00
_cell.angle_gamma   90.00
#
_symmetry.space_group_name_H-M   'P 1'
#
loop_
_entity.id
_entity.type
_entity.pdbx_description
1 polymer ?
#
loop_
_entity_poly.entity_id
_entity_poly.type
_entity_poly.pdbx_seq_one_letter_code
_entity_poly.pdbx_strand_id
1 'polypeptide(L)'
;MVFPGGFLPTVTLLHESMKQGSKGTLTVDSVTNIGPHYARTLREWRRRFLANYDNVIIPALQREYPEVMSGPRGQEEIEVFKRKWIYYYCYCEVGFTTRTLGDHIVTFTREGCMDYGCEAFE
;
A
#
# COMPACT_ATOMS: atom_id res chain seq x y z
N MET A 1 15.42 3.54 -0.21
CA MET A 1 14.00 3.69 0.15
C MET A 1 13.14 3.56 -1.12
N VAL A 2 11.90 3.03 -1.05
CA VAL A 2 11.01 2.84 -2.23
C VAL A 2 10.10 4.05 -2.46
N PHE A 3 9.56 4.65 -1.38
CA PHE A 3 8.70 5.83 -1.44
C PHE A 3 9.34 7.01 -0.69
N PRO A 4 10.14 7.85 -1.36
CA PRO A 4 10.66 9.08 -0.77
C PRO A 4 9.51 10.00 -0.35
N GLY A 5 9.55 10.51 0.89
CA GLY A 5 8.48 11.35 1.43
C GLY A 5 7.21 10.61 1.86
N GLY A 6 7.21 9.27 1.83
CA GLY A 6 6.09 8.47 2.30
C GLY A 6 5.79 8.70 3.78
N PHE A 7 4.51 8.88 4.11
CA PHE A 7 4.01 9.11 5.46
C PHE A 7 2.78 8.22 5.72
N LEU A 8 2.76 7.54 6.87
CA LEU A 8 1.66 6.68 7.29
C LEU A 8 0.95 7.33 8.48
N PRO A 9 -0.20 7.99 8.28
CA PRO A 9 -0.92 8.65 9.36
C PRO A 9 -1.56 7.63 10.30
N THR A 10 -1.70 8.02 11.57
CA THR A 10 -2.51 7.24 12.52
C THR A 10 -3.99 7.48 12.26
N VAL A 11 -4.85 6.53 12.66
CA VAL A 11 -6.31 6.70 12.59
C VAL A 11 -6.77 7.92 13.40
N THR A 12 -6.11 8.20 14.53
CA THR A 12 -6.36 9.39 15.35
C THR A 12 -6.08 10.68 14.57
N LEU A 13 -4.93 10.76 13.90
CA LEU A 13 -4.58 11.94 13.10
C LEU A 13 -5.56 12.16 11.95
N LEU A 14 -6.00 11.08 11.29
CA LEU A 14 -7.02 11.15 10.24
C LEU A 14 -8.35 11.66 10.78
N HIS A 15 -8.79 11.16 11.94
CA HIS A 15 -10.03 11.58 12.59
C HIS A 15 -9.99 13.07 13.00
N GLU A 16 -8.90 13.51 13.63
CA GLU A 16 -8.72 14.92 14.02
C GLU A 16 -8.69 15.85 12.81
N SER A 17 -7.93 15.47 11.78
CA SER A 17 -7.83 16.24 10.52
C SER A 17 -9.18 16.32 9.81
N MET A 18 -9.93 15.21 9.76
CA MET A 18 -11.28 15.17 9.21
C MET A 18 -12.22 16.08 10.01
N LYS A 19 -12.22 15.99 11.34
CA LYS A 19 -13.08 16.81 12.21
C LYS A 19 -12.79 18.30 12.01
N GLN A 20 -11.52 18.68 12.00
CA GLN A 20 -11.10 20.07 11.81
C GLN A 20 -11.45 20.56 10.38
N GLY A 21 -11.10 19.80 9.35
CA GLY A 21 -11.33 20.16 7.95
C GLY A 21 -12.82 20.24 7.59
N SER A 22 -13.64 19.37 8.17
CA SER A 22 -15.10 19.38 7.98
C SER A 22 -15.84 20.34 8.91
N LYS A 23 -15.16 21.02 9.84
CA LYS A 23 -15.78 21.82 10.91
C LYS A 23 -16.81 21.03 11.73
N GLY A 24 -16.54 19.75 11.97
CA GLY A 24 -17.42 18.84 12.71
C GLY A 24 -18.67 18.38 11.95
N THR A 25 -18.77 18.66 10.65
CA THR A 25 -19.95 18.28 9.85
C THR A 25 -19.90 16.86 9.27
N LEU A 26 -18.77 16.16 9.43
CA LEU A 26 -18.63 14.75 9.10
C LEU A 26 -18.50 13.92 10.39
N THR A 27 -19.14 12.76 10.39
CA THR A 27 -19.12 11.77 11.47
C THR A 27 -18.48 10.48 10.99
N VAL A 28 -17.81 9.75 11.89
CA VAL A 28 -17.27 8.42 11.56
C VAL A 28 -18.40 7.41 11.63
N ASP A 29 -18.66 6.75 10.52
CA ASP A 29 -19.64 5.66 10.43
C ASP A 29 -18.97 4.31 10.76
N SER A 30 -17.85 4.01 10.10
CA SER A 30 -17.13 2.77 10.34
C SER A 30 -15.63 2.91 10.12
N VAL A 31 -14.87 2.06 10.84
CA VAL A 31 -13.42 1.90 10.70
C VAL A 31 -13.13 0.41 10.61
N THR A 32 -12.64 -0.03 9.45
CA THR A 32 -12.31 -1.44 9.21
C THR A 32 -10.82 -1.58 8.92
N ASN A 33 -10.12 -2.39 9.71
CA ASN A 33 -8.71 -2.70 9.47
C ASN A 33 -8.57 -3.98 8.62
N ILE A 34 -8.16 -3.82 7.37
CA ILE A 34 -7.89 -4.90 6.42
C ILE A 34 -6.40 -5.28 6.34
N GLY A 35 -5.56 -4.75 7.22
CA GLY A 35 -4.10 -4.98 7.25
C GLY A 35 -3.67 -6.46 7.14
N PRO A 36 -4.31 -7.42 7.83
CA PRO A 36 -3.99 -8.84 7.67
C PRO A 36 -4.14 -9.36 6.23
N HIS A 37 -5.08 -8.82 5.45
CA HIS A 37 -5.21 -9.16 4.03
C HIS A 37 -4.06 -8.61 3.20
N TYR A 38 -3.54 -7.43 3.57
CA TYR A 38 -2.41 -6.80 2.87
C TYR A 38 -1.11 -7.60 2.99
N ALA A 39 -0.89 -8.29 4.12
CA ALA A 39 0.22 -9.23 4.26
C ALA A 39 0.17 -10.34 3.18
N ARG A 40 -1.01 -10.93 2.97
CA ARG A 40 -1.22 -11.93 1.89
C ARG A 40 -1.00 -11.33 0.51
N THR A 41 -1.46 -10.10 0.28
CA THR A 41 -1.24 -9.38 -0.98
C THR A 41 0.23 -9.23 -1.29
N LEU A 42 1.05 -8.76 -0.34
CA LEU A 42 2.50 -8.59 -0.51
C LEU A 42 3.22 -9.91 -0.77
N ARG A 43 2.81 -10.99 -0.10
CA ARG A 43 3.32 -12.34 -0.37
C ARG A 43 3.05 -12.77 -1.81
N GLU A 44 1.83 -12.56 -2.29
CA GLU A 44 1.43 -12.95 -3.64
C GLU A 44 2.11 -12.08 -4.71
N TRP A 45 2.30 -10.79 -4.44
CA TRP A 45 3.09 -9.90 -5.29
C TRP A 45 4.53 -10.36 -5.39
N ARG A 46 5.19 -10.69 -4.27
CA ARG A 46 6.55 -11.26 -4.27
C ARG A 46 6.61 -12.54 -5.08
N ARG A 47 5.65 -13.46 -4.89
CA ARG A 47 5.59 -14.73 -5.64
C ARG A 47 5.50 -14.49 -7.14
N ARG A 48 4.59 -13.61 -7.58
CA ARG A 48 4.42 -13.27 -9.01
C ARG A 48 5.61 -12.52 -9.58
N PHE A 49 6.20 -11.61 -8.80
CA PHE A 49 7.40 -10.89 -9.18
C PHE A 49 8.56 -11.85 -9.47
N LEU A 50 8.82 -12.80 -8.58
CA LEU A 50 9.86 -13.82 -8.78
C LEU A 50 9.57 -14.73 -9.98
N ALA A 51 8.31 -15.17 -10.13
CA ALA A 51 7.91 -16.04 -11.25
C ALA A 51 8.05 -15.36 -12.62
N ASN A 52 7.99 -14.03 -12.69
CA ASN A 52 8.08 -13.26 -13.92
C ASN A 52 9.39 -12.47 -14.03
N TYR A 53 10.34 -12.67 -13.11
CA TYR A 53 11.50 -11.80 -13.01
C TYR A 53 12.35 -11.84 -14.29
N ASP A 54 12.72 -13.05 -14.71
CA ASP A 54 13.66 -13.23 -15.81
C ASP A 54 13.03 -12.94 -17.18
N ASN A 55 11.76 -13.32 -17.38
CA ASN A 55 11.09 -13.24 -18.68
C ASN A 55 10.35 -11.91 -18.92
N VAL A 56 10.03 -11.16 -17.86
CA VAL A 56 9.24 -9.92 -17.97
C VAL A 56 10.00 -8.74 -17.37
N ILE A 57 10.48 -8.86 -16.14
CA ILE A 57 11.06 -7.73 -15.42
C ILE A 57 12.43 -7.34 -15.98
N ILE A 58 13.34 -8.30 -16.20
CA ILE A 58 14.67 -8.01 -16.76
C ILE A 58 14.55 -7.34 -18.14
N PRO A 59 13.80 -7.87 -19.13
CA PRO A 59 13.64 -7.22 -20.42
C PRO A 59 13.03 -5.83 -20.32
N ALA A 60 12.06 -5.62 -19.41
CA ALA A 60 11.47 -4.31 -19.18
C ALA A 60 12.49 -3.30 -18.63
N LEU A 61 13.28 -3.70 -17.64
CA LEU A 61 14.34 -2.86 -17.06
C LEU A 61 15.39 -2.46 -18.10
N GLN A 62 15.83 -3.42 -18.92
CA GLN A 62 16.79 -3.17 -19.99
C GLN A 62 16.24 -2.25 -21.07
N ARG A 63 14.96 -2.39 -21.42
CA ARG A 63 14.30 -1.51 -22.39
C ARG A 63 14.12 -0.09 -21.86
N GLU A 64 13.76 0.06 -20.58
CA GLU A 64 13.46 1.37 -19.98
C GLU A 64 14.71 2.14 -19.57
N TYR A 65 15.74 1.43 -19.12
CA TYR A 65 17.00 2.02 -18.64
C TYR A 65 18.23 1.34 -19.29
N PRO A 66 18.36 1.38 -20.63
CA PRO A 66 19.38 0.61 -21.35
C PRO A 66 20.81 0.95 -20.94
N GLU A 67 21.10 2.24 -20.70
CA GLU A 67 22.45 2.68 -20.31
C GLU A 67 22.91 2.08 -18.98
N VAL A 68 21.99 1.94 -18.02
CA VAL A 68 22.28 1.43 -16.67
C VAL A 68 22.16 -0.09 -16.62
N MET A 69 21.10 -0.65 -17.22
CA MET A 69 20.72 -2.06 -17.08
C MET A 69 21.39 -2.98 -18.12
N SER A 70 21.90 -2.41 -19.21
CA SER A 70 22.69 -3.14 -20.23
C SER A 70 24.14 -2.66 -20.32
N GLY A 71 24.55 -1.71 -19.47
CA GLY A 71 25.93 -1.24 -19.38
C GLY A 71 26.88 -2.24 -18.67
N PRO A 72 28.15 -1.87 -18.46
CA PRO A 72 29.17 -2.75 -17.87
C PRO A 72 28.82 -3.31 -16.49
N ARG A 73 28.00 -2.58 -15.72
CA ARG A 73 27.50 -2.99 -14.39
C ARG A 73 26.03 -3.44 -14.41
N GLY A 74 25.43 -3.58 -15.59
CA GLY A 74 23.99 -3.85 -15.71
C GLY A 74 23.53 -5.10 -14.98
N GLN A 75 24.34 -6.16 -14.99
CA GLN A 75 24.03 -7.38 -14.23
C GLN A 75 23.95 -7.13 -12.71
N GLU A 76 24.85 -6.30 -12.18
CA GLU A 76 24.84 -5.94 -10.75
C GLU A 76 23.63 -5.07 -10.43
N GLU A 77 23.31 -4.09 -11.28
CA GLU A 77 22.17 -3.18 -11.08
C GLU A 77 20.83 -3.93 -11.12
N ILE A 78 20.68 -4.91 -12.03
CA ILE A 78 19.54 -5.82 -12.08
C ILE A 78 19.42 -6.59 -10.76
N GLU A 79 20.52 -7.16 -10.26
CA GLU A 79 20.51 -7.90 -8.99
C GLU A 79 20.20 -7.00 -7.77
N VAL A 80 20.72 -5.77 -7.75
CA VAL A 80 20.39 -4.76 -6.73
C VAL A 80 18.90 -4.45 -6.76
N PHE A 81 18.32 -4.25 -7.94
CA PHE A 81 16.87 -4.05 -8.10
C PHE A 81 16.08 -5.23 -7.55
N LYS A 82 16.45 -6.47 -7.90
CA LYS A 82 15.80 -7.69 -7.41
C LYS A 82 15.77 -7.74 -5.89
N ARG A 83 16.94 -7.55 -5.26
CA ARG A 83 17.12 -7.61 -3.81
C ARG A 83 16.33 -6.52 -3.10
N LYS A 84 16.33 -5.30 -3.63
CA LYS A 84 15.57 -4.17 -3.09
C LYS A 84 14.07 -4.48 -3.04
N TRP A 85 13.52 -5.04 -4.11
CA TRP A 85 12.09 -5.38 -4.18
C TRP A 85 11.71 -6.59 -3.32
N ILE A 86 12.54 -7.63 -3.28
CA ILE A 86 12.33 -8.77 -2.36
C ILE A 86 12.33 -8.27 -0.92
N TYR A 87 13.32 -7.44 -0.55
CA TYR A 87 13.39 -6.84 0.78
C TYR A 87 12.13 -6.03 1.10
N TYR A 88 11.69 -5.17 0.18
CA TYR A 88 10.48 -4.37 0.35
C TYR A 88 9.24 -5.24 0.61
N TYR A 89 8.99 -6.24 -0.23
CA TYR A 89 7.84 -7.13 -0.06
C TYR A 89 7.88 -7.88 1.28
N CYS A 90 9.02 -8.47 1.63
CA CYS A 90 9.16 -9.22 2.88
C CYS A 90 9.03 -8.31 4.11
N TYR A 91 9.71 -7.15 4.12
CA TYR A 91 9.69 -6.22 5.24
C TYR A 91 8.27 -5.70 5.49
N CYS A 92 7.56 -5.29 4.44
CA CYS A 92 6.17 -4.84 4.56
C CYS A 92 5.23 -6.01 4.93
N GLU A 93 5.42 -7.21 4.37
CA GLU A 93 4.61 -8.40 4.71
C GLU A 93 4.68 -8.67 6.22
N VAL A 94 5.90 -8.64 6.78
CA VAL A 94 6.11 -8.78 8.22
C VAL A 94 5.45 -7.64 8.98
N GLY A 95 5.63 -6.39 8.55
CA GLY A 95 5.03 -5.22 9.21
C GLY A 95 3.50 -5.32 9.35
N PHE A 96 2.79 -5.81 8.33
CA PHE A 96 1.36 -6.07 8.41
C PHE A 96 1.03 -7.32 9.24
N THR A 97 1.82 -8.39 9.13
CA THR A 97 1.63 -9.63 9.89
C THR A 97 1.76 -9.40 11.40
N THR A 98 2.74 -8.59 11.81
CA THR A 98 3.02 -8.26 13.22
C THR A 98 2.16 -7.12 13.74
N ARG A 99 1.22 -6.60 12.94
CA ARG A 99 0.37 -5.44 13.27
C ARG A 99 1.16 -4.17 13.62
N THR A 100 2.42 -4.09 13.17
CA THR A 100 3.21 -2.84 13.21
C THR A 100 2.63 -1.82 12.23
N LEU A 101 2.08 -2.31 11.11
CA LEU A 101 1.32 -1.55 10.13
C LEU A 101 -0.14 -1.97 10.14
N GLY A 102 -1.02 -1.04 9.78
CA GLY A 102 -2.43 -1.30 9.53
C GLY A 102 -2.86 -0.71 8.19
N ASP A 103 -3.95 -1.23 7.64
CA ASP A 103 -4.57 -0.72 6.42
C ASP A 103 -6.05 -0.52 6.73
N HIS A 104 -6.49 0.73 6.75
CA HIS A 104 -7.79 1.11 7.31
C HIS A 104 -8.69 1.71 6.23
N ILE A 105 -9.88 1.13 6.09
CA ILE A 105 -10.99 1.74 5.39
C ILE A 105 -11.78 2.54 6.43
N VAL A 106 -11.90 3.84 6.22
CA VAL A 106 -12.67 4.73 7.09
C VAL A 106 -13.80 5.33 6.28
N THR A 107 -15.03 5.10 6.74
CA THR A 107 -16.22 5.70 6.14
C THR A 107 -16.68 6.86 6.99
N PHE A 108 -16.94 7.99 6.33
CA PHE A 108 -17.50 9.18 6.93
C PHE A 108 -18.89 9.46 6.36
N THR A 109 -19.80 9.91 7.22
CA THR A 109 -21.16 10.29 6.87
C THR A 109 -21.44 11.72 7.33
N ARG A 110 -22.61 12.26 6.96
CA ARG A 110 -23.15 13.50 7.52
C ARG A 110 -24.34 13.19 8.40
N GLU A 111 -24.58 14.05 9.38
CA GLU A 111 -25.83 14.06 10.12
C GLU A 111 -27.02 14.14 9.15
N GLY A 112 -28.03 13.30 9.36
CA GLY A 112 -29.22 13.25 8.52
C GLY A 112 -29.04 12.53 7.17
N CYS A 113 -27.92 11.83 6.93
CA CYS A 113 -27.71 11.04 5.71
C CYS A 113 -28.54 9.74 5.70
N MET A 114 -29.87 9.86 5.57
CA MET A 114 -30.80 8.73 5.70
C MET A 114 -30.70 7.70 4.57
N ASP A 115 -30.24 8.10 3.38
CA ASP A 115 -30.10 7.20 2.22
C ASP A 115 -28.96 6.18 2.38
N TYR A 116 -28.11 6.33 3.40
CA TYR A 116 -26.98 5.45 3.65
C TYR A 116 -27.33 4.39 4.71
N GLY A 117 -27.75 3.20 4.24
CA GLY A 117 -27.82 1.98 5.06
C GLY A 117 -28.95 1.91 6.09
N CYS A 118 -29.94 2.81 6.05
CA CYS A 118 -31.06 2.82 6.98
C CYS A 118 -32.39 2.62 6.25
N GLU A 119 -32.76 1.37 6.00
CA GLU A 119 -34.12 0.98 5.56
C GLU A 119 -35.08 0.86 6.76
N ALA A 120 -34.90 1.65 7.82
CA ALA A 120 -35.69 1.51 9.06
C ALA A 120 -37.18 1.87 8.90
N PHE A 121 -37.57 2.42 7.75
CA PHE A 121 -38.93 2.87 7.44
C PHE A 121 -39.59 2.08 6.30
N GLU A 122 -38.95 1.03 5.78
CA GLU A 122 -39.56 0.00 4.92
C GLU A 122 -40.00 -1.20 5.76
#